data_AF-A0A7W0UX10-F1
#
_entry.id   AF-A0A7W0UX10-F1
#
_cell.length_a   1.000
_cell.length_b   1.000
_cell.length_c   1.000
_cell.angle_alpha   90.00
_cell.angle_beta   90.00
_cell.angle_gamma   90.00
#
_symmetry.space_group_name_H-M   'P 1'
#
loop_
_entity.id
_entity.type
_entity.pdbx_description
1 polymer ?
#
loop_
_entity_poly.entity_id
_entity_poly.type
_entity_poly.pdbx_seq_one_letter_code
_entity_poly.pdbx_strand_id
1 'polypeptide(L)' 'MSINEAVEQITIQESALAQTLETSGASLVEHEGWRVAESFGDEAAEYRTVREGGAGLIDLAARGRIEVSGAESV' A
#
# COMPACT_ATOMS: atom_id res chain seq x y z
N MET A 1 -5.61 -28.61 -24.87
CA MET A 1 -5.03 -27.58 -24.00
C MET A 1 -6.21 -26.81 -23.43
N SER A 2 -6.56 -27.02 -22.16
CA SER A 2 -7.74 -26.41 -21.53
C SER A 2 -7.39 -25.03 -20.98
N ILE A 3 -8.38 -24.15 -20.91
CA ILE A 3 -8.35 -22.70 -20.62
C ILE A 3 -7.63 -22.28 -19.31
N ASN A 4 -7.17 -23.23 -18.49
CA ASN A 4 -6.53 -22.99 -17.19
C ASN A 4 -5.12 -22.37 -17.27
N GLU A 5 -4.57 -22.16 -18.47
CA GLU A 5 -3.30 -21.45 -18.69
C GLU A 5 -3.50 -19.99 -19.11
N ALA A 6 -4.69 -19.40 -18.91
CA ALA A 6 -4.80 -17.95 -18.84
C ALA A 6 -4.18 -17.50 -17.51
N VAL A 7 -2.85 -17.47 -17.46
CA VAL A 7 -2.09 -16.76 -16.42
C VAL A 7 -2.59 -15.33 -16.47
N GLU A 8 -3.49 -14.98 -15.55
CA GLU A 8 -3.86 -13.60 -15.30
C GLU A 8 -2.55 -12.89 -14.97
N GLN A 9 -2.06 -12.06 -15.89
CA GLN A 9 -0.96 -11.16 -15.57
C GLN A 9 -1.49 -10.27 -14.46
N ILE A 10 -1.18 -10.61 -13.21
CA ILE A 10 -1.46 -9.77 -12.06
C ILE A 10 -0.63 -8.52 -12.27
N THR A 11 -1.27 -7.50 -12.83
CA THR A 11 -0.67 -6.18 -12.94
C THR A 11 -0.53 -5.68 -11.51
N ILE A 12 0.70 -5.46 -11.07
CA ILE A 12 0.97 -4.89 -9.75
C ILE A 12 0.31 -3.51 -9.70
N GLN A 13 -0.58 -3.33 -8.74
CA GLN A 13 -1.30 -2.09 -8.53
C GLN A 13 -0.40 -1.07 -7.81
N GLU A 14 -0.56 0.20 -8.15
CA GLU A 14 0.20 1.30 -7.55
C GLU A 14 -0.76 2.35 -6.99
N SER A 15 -0.35 3.02 -5.92
CA SER A 15 -1.10 4.17 -5.41
C SER A 15 -0.88 5.41 -6.27
N ALA A 16 -1.77 6.39 -6.13
CA ALA A 16 -1.56 7.72 -6.72
C ALA A 16 -0.29 8.43 -6.21
N LEU A 17 0.31 7.94 -5.12
CA LEU A 17 1.52 8.49 -4.52
C LEU A 17 2.78 7.72 -4.93
N ALA A 18 2.71 6.70 -5.79
CA ALA A 18 3.85 5.85 -6.14
C ALA A 18 5.11 6.64 -6.51
N GLN A 19 4.98 7.62 -7.41
CA GLN A 19 6.13 8.46 -7.81
C GLN A 19 6.67 9.30 -6.64
N THR A 20 5.79 9.82 -5.78
CA THR A 20 6.17 10.58 -4.59
C THR A 20 6.92 9.70 -3.59
N LEU A 21 6.48 8.45 -3.40
CA LEU A 21 7.15 7.48 -2.54
C LEU A 21 8.57 7.17 -3.06
N GLU A 22 8.70 6.84 -4.35
CA GLU A 22 10.00 6.57 -4.97
C GLU A 22 10.97 7.76 -4.83
N THR A 23 10.51 8.97 -5.16
CA THR A 23 11.33 10.18 -5.09
C THR A 23 11.67 10.61 -3.65
N SER A 24 10.86 10.19 -2.68
CA SER A 24 11.11 10.42 -1.25
C SER A 24 12.05 9.38 -0.63
N GLY A 25 12.52 8.39 -1.40
CA GLY A 25 13.47 7.38 -0.94
C GLY A 25 12.82 6.12 -0.37
N ALA A 26 11.55 5.86 -0.65
CA ALA A 26 10.91 4.62 -0.22
C ALA A 26 11.55 3.39 -0.88
N SER A 27 11.85 2.38 -0.08
CA SER A 27 12.00 0.99 -0.54
C SER A 27 10.61 0.45 -0.86
N LEU A 28 10.36 0.14 -2.14
CA LEU A 28 9.07 -0.39 -2.58
C LEU A 28 9.12 -1.91 -2.76
N VAL A 29 8.12 -2.60 -2.23
CA VAL A 29 7.95 -4.06 -2.34
C VAL A 29 6.59 -4.43 -2.90
N GLU A 30 6.51 -5.61 -3.51
CA GLU A 30 5.23 -6.21 -3.90
C GLU A 30 4.61 -6.91 -2.70
N HIS A 31 3.38 -6.52 -2.36
CA HIS A 31 2.60 -7.10 -1.28
C HIS A 31 1.15 -7.23 -1.70
N GLU A 32 0.61 -8.45 -1.73
CA GLU A 32 -0.79 -8.73 -2.08
C GLU A 32 -1.24 -8.10 -3.42
N GLY A 33 -0.35 -8.09 -4.43
CA GLY A 33 -0.62 -7.52 -5.75
C GLY A 33 -0.54 -5.99 -5.81
N TRP A 34 -0.03 -5.34 -4.77
CA TRP A 34 0.26 -3.90 -4.72
C TRP A 34 1.75 -3.63 -4.58
N ARG A 35 2.21 -2.52 -5.15
CA ARG A 35 3.51 -1.93 -4.86
C ARG A 35 3.36 -0.95 -3.71
N VAL A 36 3.99 -1.24 -2.57
CA VAL A 36 3.85 -0.49 -1.32
C VAL A 36 5.22 -0.12 -0.76
N ALA A 37 5.29 0.94 0.05
CA ALA A 37 6.49 1.29 0.78
C ALA A 37 6.71 0.34 1.97
N GLU A 38 7.85 -0.32 1.99
CA GLU A 38 8.33 -1.12 3.13
C GLU A 38 8.95 -0.21 4.19
N SER A 39 9.80 0.73 3.76
CA SER A 39 10.45 1.73 4.62
C SER A 39 11.00 2.89 3.78
N PHE A 40 11.43 3.97 4.43
CA PHE A 40 12.16 5.11 3.87
C PHE A 40 13.63 5.13 4.30
N GLY A 41 14.13 4.05 4.90
CA GLY A 41 15.55 3.79 5.13
C GLY A 41 15.90 3.18 6.49
N ASP A 42 15.25 3.63 7.57
CA ASP A 42 15.46 3.09 8.94
C ASP A 42 14.11 2.86 9.62
N GLU A 43 13.60 1.63 9.50
CA GLU A 43 12.33 1.20 10.09
C GLU A 43 12.26 1.47 11.61
N ALA A 44 13.39 1.32 12.31
CA ALA A 44 13.42 1.54 13.76
C ALA A 44 13.30 3.03 14.07
N ALA A 45 13.94 3.90 13.28
CA ALA A 45 13.77 5.35 13.40
C ALA A 45 12.36 5.81 13.01
N GLU A 46 11.76 5.23 11.97
CA GLU A 46 10.38 5.50 11.57
C GLU A 46 9.40 5.11 12.69
N TYR A 47 9.55 3.91 13.25
CA TYR A 47 8.74 3.45 14.37
C TYR A 47 8.87 4.36 15.60
N ARG A 48 10.10 4.72 16.00
CA ARG A 48 10.34 5.63 17.13
C ARG A 48 9.73 6.99 16.87
N THR A 49 9.86 7.54 15.66
CA THR A 49 9.26 8.83 15.29
C THR A 49 7.76 8.84 15.53
N VAL A 50 7.05 7.78 15.13
CA VAL A 50 5.60 7.66 15.35
C VAL A 50 5.23 7.52 16.82
N ARG A 51 6.06 6.82 17.62
CA ARG A 51 5.72 6.45 19.01
C ARG A 51 6.23 7.41 20.08
N GLU A 52 7.33 8.11 19.82
CA GLU A 52 8.08 8.87 20.84
C GLU A 52 7.85 10.39 20.73
N GLY A 53 6.73 10.81 20.12
CA GLY A 53 6.27 12.21 20.11
C GLY A 53 6.36 12.94 18.76
N GLY A 54 6.71 12.23 17.68
CA GLY A 54 6.57 12.73 16.31
C GLY A 54 5.22 12.39 15.69
N ALA A 55 5.17 12.39 14.35
CA ALA A 55 4.01 12.00 13.55
C ALA A 55 4.46 11.15 12.37
N GLY A 56 3.59 10.25 11.90
CA GLY A 56 3.82 9.43 10.71
C GLY A 56 2.75 9.68 9.64
N LEU A 57 3.17 9.66 8.38
CA LEU A 57 2.29 9.61 7.22
C LEU A 57 2.46 8.24 6.58
N ILE A 58 1.35 7.52 6.37
CA ILE A 58 1.36 6.16 5.83
C ILE A 58 0.41 6.13 4.63
N ASP A 59 0.89 5.62 3.50
CA ASP A 59 0.04 5.32 2.35
C ASP A 59 -0.73 4.01 2.59
N LEU A 60 -2.05 4.11 2.65
CA LEU A 60 -2.95 2.97 2.85
C LEU A 60 -3.82 2.71 1.62
N ALA A 61 -3.42 3.16 0.42
CA ALA A 61 -4.18 2.96 -0.81
C ALA A 61 -4.45 1.49 -1.13
N ALA A 62 -3.55 0.58 -0.74
CA ALA A 62 -3.73 -0.86 -0.91
C ALA A 62 -4.87 -1.46 -0.05
N ARG A 63 -5.40 -0.71 0.92
CA ARG A 63 -6.54 -1.16 1.73
C ARG A 63 -7.84 -1.00 0.94
N GLY A 64 -8.61 -2.08 0.89
CA GLY A 64 -9.97 -2.06 0.37
C GLY A 64 -10.82 -1.03 1.10
N ARG A 65 -11.61 -0.27 0.34
CA ARG A 65 -12.57 0.70 0.87
C ARG A 65 -13.96 0.24 0.51
N ILE A 66 -14.83 0.21 1.51
CA ILE A 66 -16.22 -0.17 1.35
C ILE A 66 -17.05 1.00 1.84
N GLU A 67 -17.90 1.54 0.95
CA GLU A 67 -18.93 2.50 1.33
C GLU A 67 -20.22 1.74 1.60
N VAL A 68 -20.84 1.97 2.75
CA VAL A 68 -22.12 1.38 3.12
C VAL A 68 -23.12 2.53 3.31
N SER A 69 -24.26 2.45 2.64
CA SER A 69 -25.32 3.45 2.72
C SER A 69 -26.70 2.79 2.54
N GLY A 70 -27.75 3.45 3.05
CA GLY A 70 -29.13 2.97 2.95
C GLY A 70 -29.88 3.04 4.29
N ALA A 71 -31.20 2.84 4.26
CA ALA A 71 -32.04 2.95 5.45
C ALA A 71 -31.77 1.86 6.51
N GLU A 72 -31.13 0.76 6.10
CA GLU A 72 -30.87 -0.41 6.95
C GLU A 72 -29.37 -0.74 7.03
N SER A 73 -28.48 0.22 6.72
CA SER A 73 -27.04 0.01 6.91
C SER A 73 -26.72 0.01 8.42
N VAL A 74 -26.44 -1.17 8.98
CA VAL A 74 -25.94 -1.42 10.34
C VAL A 74 -24.70 -2.30 10.31
#